data_AF-A0A8D1JZ38-F1
#
_entry.id   AF-A0A8D1JZ38-F1
#
_cell.length_a   1.000
_cell.length_b   1.000
_cell.length_c   1.000
_cell.angle_alpha   90.00
_cell.angle_beta   90.00
_cell.angle_gamma   90.00
#
_symmetry.space_group_name_H-M   'P 1'
#
loop_
_entity.id
_entity.type
_entity.pdbx_description
1 polymer ?
#
loop_
_entity_poly.entity_id
_entity_poly.type
_entity_poly.pdbx_seq_one_letter_code
_entity_poly.pdbx_strand_id
1 'polypeptide(L)'
;MSAVPFFLAVGYHKPHIPFRYPQEFQKLYPLENVTLAPDPQVPAGLPPVAYNPWMDIRQREDVQALNLSVPYGPIPTDFQRKIRQSYFASVSYVDTQVGRLLSALDGLELARSTIVALTSDHGWALGEHGEWAKYSNFDVATRVPLLVYVPGRTAPLPEAGGRLFPYIDPFASASESMEPGRQAGDLVELLSLFPTLAGLAGLRVPPRCPVPSFHVELCREGRNLLKYFQFGDLEEEPHARGNPRELVAYSQYPRPADAPQWNSDKPSLKDIKVMGYSIRTVDYRLFFTNSRTAEASAVTPQASVDHVASCYGSSFFWRRKGPDWSLGIPQLLSLLEASAFADGFPPPFLPPPSSSLSLTSVSLDDADSSGPVFRGLSFTAGSTVKRLRCDIDDSSASVCCSWLAVPCTHHRFFSLDFVRQSLSIQTLQILPSLKL
;
A
#
# COMPACT_ATOMS: atom_id res chain seq x y z
N MET A 1 8.47 9.33 33.62
CA MET A 1 7.83 8.66 32.46
C MET A 1 6.38 9.10 32.39
N SER A 2 5.82 9.28 31.19
CA SER A 2 4.38 9.56 31.03
C SER A 2 3.56 8.39 31.54
N ALA A 3 2.43 8.66 32.21
CA ALA A 3 1.50 7.62 32.66
C ALA A 3 0.63 7.04 31.52
N VAL A 4 0.65 7.67 30.34
CA VAL A 4 -0.17 7.29 29.18
C VAL A 4 0.66 6.43 28.22
N PRO A 5 0.15 5.29 27.71
CA PRO A 5 0.82 4.50 26.68
C PRO A 5 0.98 5.29 25.39
N PHE A 6 1.94 4.91 24.54
CA PHE A 6 2.17 5.55 23.25
C PHE A 6 1.79 4.64 22.08
N PHE A 7 1.41 5.27 20.98
CA PHE A 7 1.39 4.66 19.65
C PHE A 7 2.32 5.52 18.77
N LEU A 8 3.43 4.93 18.33
CA LEU A 8 4.44 5.63 17.54
C LEU A 8 4.56 4.97 16.16
N ALA A 9 4.17 5.71 15.12
CA ALA A 9 4.38 5.30 13.73
C ALA A 9 5.66 5.98 13.19
N VAL A 10 6.64 5.18 12.77
CA VAL A 10 7.90 5.66 12.18
C VAL A 10 7.93 5.25 10.72
N GLY A 11 7.77 6.22 9.81
CA GLY A 11 7.84 6.00 8.36
C GLY A 11 9.24 6.24 7.82
N TYR A 12 10.00 5.19 7.53
CA TYR A 12 11.26 5.31 6.80
C TYR A 12 11.01 5.58 5.32
N HIS A 13 11.79 6.50 4.73
CA HIS A 13 11.64 6.85 3.32
C HIS A 13 12.37 5.90 2.36
N LYS A 14 13.53 5.38 2.76
CA LYS A 14 14.29 4.44 1.92
C LYS A 14 13.66 3.04 2.07
N PRO A 15 13.72 2.18 1.04
CA PRO A 15 14.48 2.29 -0.20
C PRO A 15 13.76 3.04 -1.35
N HIS A 16 12.70 3.83 -1.11
CA HIS A 16 12.08 4.61 -2.20
C HIS A 16 13.09 5.53 -2.89
N ILE A 17 12.99 5.64 -4.21
CA ILE A 17 13.82 6.52 -5.05
C ILE A 17 13.76 8.00 -4.61
N PRO A 18 14.80 8.81 -4.90
CA PRO A 18 16.11 8.39 -5.39
C PRO A 18 16.89 7.62 -4.31
N PHE A 19 17.78 6.71 -4.74
CA PHE A 19 18.61 5.93 -3.82
C PHE A 19 19.75 6.78 -3.24
N ARG A 20 19.40 7.62 -2.28
CA ARG A 20 20.33 8.49 -1.55
C ARG A 20 20.57 7.92 -0.15
N TYR A 21 21.77 7.38 0.06
CA TYR A 21 22.23 6.74 1.28
C TYR A 21 23.72 7.07 1.49
N PRO A 22 24.28 6.89 2.71
CA PRO A 22 25.71 7.09 2.96
C PRO A 22 26.57 6.13 2.12
N GLN A 23 27.60 6.65 1.45
CA GLN A 23 28.35 5.92 0.41
C GLN A 23 28.99 4.62 0.92
N GLU A 24 29.33 4.53 2.21
CA GLU A 24 29.89 3.34 2.84
C GLU A 24 29.02 2.09 2.66
N PHE A 25 27.68 2.21 2.63
CA PHE A 25 26.78 1.07 2.43
C PHE A 25 26.89 0.47 1.03
N GLN A 26 27.40 1.21 0.05
CA GLN A 26 27.68 0.67 -1.28
C GLN A 26 28.77 -0.41 -1.23
N LYS A 27 29.71 -0.32 -0.28
CA LYS A 27 30.83 -1.26 -0.14
C LYS A 27 30.38 -2.67 0.27
N LEU A 28 29.20 -2.79 0.88
CA LEU A 28 28.61 -4.09 1.25
C LEU A 28 28.23 -4.93 0.01
N TYR A 29 28.06 -4.27 -1.14
CA TYR A 29 27.52 -4.90 -2.35
C TYR A 29 28.43 -4.60 -3.55
N PRO A 30 29.64 -5.17 -3.64
CA PRO A 30 30.50 -5.03 -4.82
C PRO A 30 29.77 -5.49 -6.09
N LEU A 31 29.86 -4.72 -7.18
CA LEU A 31 29.06 -4.93 -8.40
C LEU A 31 29.30 -6.30 -9.03
N GLU A 32 30.50 -6.86 -8.84
CA GLU A 32 30.91 -8.17 -9.31
C GLU A 32 30.05 -9.30 -8.70
N ASN A 33 29.53 -9.07 -7.50
CA ASN A 33 28.69 -10.01 -6.76
C ASN A 33 27.18 -9.74 -6.94
N VAL A 34 26.80 -8.65 -7.62
CA VAL A 34 25.40 -8.31 -7.89
C VAL A 34 24.96 -8.93 -9.21
N THR A 35 24.11 -9.95 -9.14
CA THR A 35 23.49 -10.58 -10.32
C THR A 35 22.25 -9.82 -10.78
N LEU A 36 21.80 -10.06 -12.01
CA LEU A 36 20.50 -9.59 -12.51
C LEU A 36 19.34 -10.28 -11.79
N ALA A 37 18.11 -9.80 -12.03
CA ALA A 37 16.92 -10.58 -11.71
C ALA A 37 16.96 -11.95 -12.43
N PRO A 38 16.38 -13.02 -11.86
CA PRO A 38 16.34 -14.35 -12.48
C PRO A 38 15.63 -14.38 -13.84
N ASP A 39 14.66 -13.49 -14.04
CA ASP A 39 13.79 -13.38 -15.21
C ASP A 39 13.76 -11.93 -15.75
N PRO A 40 14.89 -11.41 -16.27
CA PRO A 40 15.03 -9.99 -16.62
C PRO A 40 14.32 -9.59 -17.93
N GLN A 41 13.70 -10.56 -18.62
CA GLN A 41 13.04 -10.36 -19.90
C GLN A 41 11.54 -10.16 -19.70
N VAL A 42 10.91 -9.37 -20.57
CA VAL A 42 9.45 -9.28 -20.63
C VAL A 42 8.88 -10.64 -21.08
N PRO A 43 8.06 -11.32 -20.27
CA PRO A 43 7.53 -12.64 -20.65
C PRO A 43 6.62 -12.53 -21.86
N ALA A 44 6.77 -13.43 -22.84
CA ALA A 44 5.94 -13.41 -24.06
C ALA A 44 4.43 -13.56 -23.78
N GLY A 45 4.07 -14.23 -22.68
CA GLY A 45 2.68 -14.41 -22.25
C GLY A 45 2.14 -13.31 -21.34
N LEU A 46 2.91 -12.25 -21.06
CA LEU A 46 2.44 -11.13 -20.22
C LEU A 46 1.52 -10.23 -21.06
N PRO A 47 0.23 -10.11 -20.74
CA PRO A 47 -0.65 -9.20 -21.48
C PRO A 47 -0.19 -7.75 -21.25
N PRO A 48 -0.20 -6.89 -22.30
CA PRO A 48 0.28 -5.51 -22.20
C PRO A 48 -0.38 -4.69 -21.08
N VAL A 49 -1.66 -4.96 -20.77
CA VAL A 49 -2.42 -4.26 -19.73
C VAL A 49 -1.84 -4.47 -18.33
N ALA A 50 -1.18 -5.61 -18.10
CA ALA A 50 -0.54 -5.90 -16.83
C ALA A 50 0.81 -5.18 -16.68
N TYR A 51 1.47 -4.82 -17.79
CA TYR A 51 2.80 -4.20 -17.78
C TYR A 51 2.76 -2.72 -17.34
N ASN A 52 3.66 -2.33 -16.44
CA ASN A 52 3.83 -0.93 -16.04
C ASN A 52 5.10 -0.31 -16.67
N PRO A 53 5.03 0.90 -17.29
CA PRO A 53 6.13 1.47 -18.08
C PRO A 53 7.25 2.17 -17.28
N TRP A 54 7.10 2.26 -15.95
CA TRP A 54 8.10 2.78 -15.00
C TRP A 54 8.62 4.19 -15.35
N MET A 55 7.71 5.07 -15.76
CA MET A 55 7.99 6.43 -16.24
C MET A 55 8.65 7.34 -15.20
N ASP A 56 8.39 7.11 -13.92
CA ASP A 56 8.94 7.93 -12.82
C ASP A 56 10.48 7.82 -12.78
N ILE A 57 11.03 6.60 -12.80
CA ILE A 57 12.51 6.43 -12.72
C ILE A 57 13.22 7.01 -13.95
N ARG A 58 12.55 7.07 -15.10
CA ARG A 58 13.10 7.61 -16.36
C ARG A 58 13.35 9.11 -16.31
N GLN A 59 12.85 9.82 -15.30
CA GLN A 59 13.03 11.27 -15.17
C GLN A 59 14.35 11.68 -14.51
N ARG A 60 15.15 10.72 -14.00
CA ARG A 60 16.43 11.03 -13.36
C ARG A 60 17.52 11.17 -14.41
N GLU A 61 18.43 12.13 -14.22
CA GLU A 61 19.45 12.50 -15.22
C GLU A 61 20.30 11.32 -15.70
N ASP A 62 20.74 10.47 -14.78
CA ASP A 62 21.52 9.26 -15.05
C ASP A 62 20.74 8.21 -15.86
N VAL A 63 19.41 8.11 -15.65
CA VAL A 63 18.53 7.23 -16.42
C VAL A 63 18.17 7.84 -17.78
N GLN A 64 17.89 9.15 -17.84
CA GLN A 64 17.60 9.87 -19.09
C GLN A 64 18.78 9.77 -20.07
N ALA A 65 20.01 9.88 -19.56
CA ALA A 65 21.23 9.78 -20.36
C ALA A 65 21.40 8.42 -21.08
N LEU A 66 20.70 7.36 -20.62
CA LEU A 66 20.73 6.05 -21.27
C LEU A 66 19.85 5.95 -22.52
N ASN A 67 18.99 6.97 -22.78
CA ASN A 67 18.09 7.03 -23.93
C ASN A 67 17.26 5.74 -24.12
N LEU A 68 16.62 5.28 -23.04
CA LEU A 68 15.88 4.02 -23.01
C LEU A 68 14.61 4.09 -23.86
N SER A 69 14.36 3.06 -24.65
CA SER A 69 13.07 2.87 -25.34
C SER A 69 11.91 2.76 -24.34
N VAL A 70 10.76 3.32 -24.72
CA VAL A 70 9.49 3.29 -23.97
C VAL A 70 8.50 2.41 -24.75
N PRO A 71 7.70 1.54 -24.09
CA PRO A 71 7.59 1.35 -22.64
C PRO A 71 8.48 0.24 -22.07
N TYR A 72 9.09 -0.61 -22.90
CA TYR A 72 9.65 -1.89 -22.45
C TYR A 72 11.15 -1.86 -22.11
N GLY A 73 11.89 -0.81 -22.46
CA GLY A 73 13.36 -0.82 -22.37
C GLY A 73 13.98 -1.86 -23.33
N PRO A 74 14.98 -2.65 -22.90
CA PRO A 74 15.41 -2.89 -21.52
C PRO A 74 16.40 -1.84 -20.98
N ILE A 75 16.56 -1.79 -19.65
CA ILE A 75 17.68 -1.07 -19.02
C ILE A 75 18.98 -1.85 -19.33
N PRO A 76 20.10 -1.19 -19.70
CA PRO A 76 21.39 -1.86 -19.90
C PRO A 76 21.83 -2.68 -18.67
N THR A 77 22.36 -3.88 -18.89
CA THR A 77 22.77 -4.84 -17.83
C THR A 77 23.59 -4.21 -16.72
N ASP A 78 24.58 -3.37 -17.06
CA ASP A 78 25.42 -2.70 -16.06
C ASP A 78 24.63 -1.73 -15.19
N PHE A 79 23.66 -1.02 -15.77
CA PHE A 79 22.81 -0.10 -15.04
C PHE A 79 21.76 -0.84 -14.20
N GLN A 80 21.26 -1.99 -14.66
CA GLN A 80 20.40 -2.87 -13.84
C GLN A 80 21.11 -3.31 -12.55
N ARG A 81 22.38 -3.73 -12.66
CA ARG A 81 23.20 -4.10 -11.49
C ARG A 81 23.45 -2.92 -10.56
N LYS A 82 23.68 -1.72 -11.10
CA LYS A 82 23.82 -0.48 -10.30
C LYS A 82 22.53 -0.13 -9.55
N ILE A 83 21.36 -0.25 -10.19
CA ILE A 83 20.07 -0.05 -9.51
C ILE A 83 19.93 -1.02 -8.33
N ARG A 84 20.20 -2.32 -8.57
CA ARG A 84 20.12 -3.36 -7.53
C ARG A 84 21.09 -3.11 -6.38
N GLN A 85 22.35 -2.77 -6.69
CA GLN A 85 23.35 -2.39 -5.69
C GLN A 85 22.84 -1.22 -4.81
N SER A 86 22.33 -0.16 -5.42
CA SER A 86 21.83 1.00 -4.70
C SER A 86 20.56 0.74 -3.91
N TYR A 87 19.68 -0.14 -4.39
CA TYR A 87 18.53 -0.61 -3.64
C TYR A 87 18.96 -1.39 -2.40
N PHE A 88 19.87 -2.38 -2.54
CA PHE A 88 20.37 -3.17 -1.42
C PHE A 88 21.11 -2.31 -0.38
N ALA A 89 21.97 -1.40 -0.84
CA ALA A 89 22.64 -0.45 0.05
C ALA A 89 21.64 0.45 0.80
N SER A 90 20.57 0.88 0.15
CA SER A 90 19.48 1.63 0.80
C SER A 90 18.76 0.80 1.86
N VAL A 91 18.57 -0.50 1.62
CA VAL A 91 17.96 -1.42 2.59
C VAL A 91 18.86 -1.60 3.81
N SER A 92 20.17 -1.87 3.65
CA SER A 92 21.11 -1.95 4.78
C SER A 92 21.19 -0.64 5.56
N TYR A 93 21.13 0.49 4.87
CA TYR A 93 21.06 1.78 5.54
C TYR A 93 19.82 1.88 6.44
N VAL A 94 18.63 1.53 5.93
CA VAL A 94 17.40 1.52 6.75
C VAL A 94 17.49 0.53 7.90
N ASP A 95 18.07 -0.65 7.67
CA ASP A 95 18.30 -1.65 8.70
C ASP A 95 19.11 -1.08 9.88
N THR A 96 20.17 -0.30 9.63
CA THR A 96 20.89 0.39 10.72
C THR A 96 20.03 1.43 11.45
N GLN A 97 19.10 2.10 10.77
CA GLN A 97 18.20 3.06 11.41
C GLN A 97 17.14 2.35 12.27
N VAL A 98 16.64 1.19 11.82
CA VAL A 98 15.77 0.32 12.59
C VAL A 98 16.52 -0.23 13.80
N GLY A 99 17.74 -0.74 13.62
CA GLY A 99 18.59 -1.22 14.71
C GLY A 99 18.85 -0.15 15.78
N ARG A 100 19.09 1.11 15.38
CA ARG A 100 19.22 2.23 16.33
C ARG A 100 17.94 2.50 17.10
N LEU A 101 16.79 2.49 16.43
CA LEU A 101 15.49 2.69 17.07
C LEU A 101 15.18 1.58 18.08
N LEU A 102 15.36 0.32 17.68
CA LEU A 102 15.09 -0.83 18.54
C LEU A 102 16.11 -0.93 19.69
N SER A 103 17.38 -0.62 19.45
CA SER A 103 18.40 -0.59 20.50
C SER A 103 18.14 0.51 21.54
N ALA A 104 17.63 1.67 21.12
CA ALA A 104 17.20 2.72 22.05
C ALA A 104 15.96 2.28 22.85
N LEU A 105 15.00 1.61 22.21
CA LEU A 105 13.81 1.05 22.88
C LEU A 105 14.22 0.03 23.96
N ASP A 106 15.20 -0.82 23.67
CA ASP A 106 15.82 -1.74 24.64
C ASP A 106 16.53 -1.02 25.78
N GLY A 107 17.36 -0.02 25.47
CA GLY A 107 18.09 0.77 26.45
C GLY A 107 17.19 1.57 27.41
N LEU A 108 15.94 1.82 27.01
CA LEU A 108 14.89 2.42 27.83
C LEU A 108 14.03 1.38 28.57
N GLU A 109 14.37 0.10 28.50
CA GLU A 109 13.61 -1.03 29.07
C GLU A 109 12.16 -1.12 28.57
N LEU A 110 11.89 -0.59 27.37
CA LEU A 110 10.55 -0.56 26.78
C LEU A 110 10.20 -1.85 26.02
N ALA A 111 11.19 -2.71 25.74
CA ALA A 111 10.97 -3.95 25.00
C ALA A 111 9.97 -4.89 25.69
N ARG A 112 9.95 -4.93 27.02
CA ARG A 112 9.01 -5.77 27.79
C ARG A 112 7.55 -5.33 27.70
N SER A 113 7.26 -4.14 27.18
CA SER A 113 5.92 -3.54 27.20
C SER A 113 5.51 -2.89 25.88
N THR A 114 6.29 -3.07 24.81
CA THR A 114 6.04 -2.43 23.51
C THR A 114 5.86 -3.48 22.43
N ILE A 115 4.71 -3.44 21.75
CA ILE A 115 4.49 -4.20 20.52
C ILE A 115 5.24 -3.49 19.39
N VAL A 116 6.00 -4.24 18.59
CA VAL A 116 6.69 -3.71 17.42
C VAL A 116 6.14 -4.41 16.18
N ALA A 117 5.58 -3.63 15.25
CA ALA A 117 5.17 -4.13 13.95
C ALA A 117 6.01 -3.46 12.85
N LEU A 118 6.68 -4.27 12.04
CA LEU A 118 7.49 -3.83 10.90
C LEU A 118 6.85 -4.32 9.61
N THR A 119 6.57 -3.40 8.69
CA THR A 119 6.02 -3.73 7.38
C THR A 119 6.40 -2.71 6.30
N SER A 120 5.99 -2.94 5.07
CA SER A 120 6.13 -2.03 3.92
C SER A 120 4.76 -1.72 3.33
N ASP A 121 4.60 -0.57 2.69
CA ASP A 121 3.38 -0.21 1.98
C ASP A 121 3.18 -1.06 0.71
N HIS A 122 4.26 -1.34 0.00
CA HIS A 122 4.30 -2.24 -1.16
C HIS A 122 5.72 -2.77 -1.42
N GLY A 123 5.89 -3.60 -2.45
CA GLY A 123 7.17 -4.10 -2.95
C GLY A 123 7.77 -3.23 -4.06
N TRP A 124 8.83 -3.71 -4.71
CA TRP A 124 9.52 -2.99 -5.80
C TRP A 124 10.24 -3.99 -6.72
N ALA A 125 9.86 -4.04 -8.00
CA ALA A 125 10.51 -4.85 -9.02
C ALA A 125 11.90 -4.29 -9.36
N LEU A 126 12.90 -5.17 -9.35
CA LEU A 126 14.32 -4.88 -9.57
C LEU A 126 14.83 -5.56 -10.85
N GLY A 127 13.98 -5.59 -11.88
CA GLY A 127 14.23 -6.17 -13.19
C GLY A 127 13.41 -7.43 -13.48
N GLU A 128 12.73 -8.02 -12.50
CA GLU A 128 11.85 -9.18 -12.71
C GLU A 128 10.78 -8.86 -13.76
N HIS A 129 10.60 -9.76 -14.74
CA HIS A 129 9.71 -9.59 -15.89
C HIS A 129 10.01 -8.36 -16.77
N GLY A 130 11.23 -7.82 -16.70
CA GLY A 130 11.58 -6.55 -17.34
C GLY A 130 10.86 -5.34 -16.73
N GLU A 131 10.29 -5.48 -15.54
CA GLU A 131 9.61 -4.40 -14.81
C GLU A 131 10.53 -3.74 -13.77
N TRP A 132 10.23 -2.48 -13.50
CA TRP A 132 10.84 -1.68 -12.45
C TRP A 132 9.74 -0.96 -11.66
N ALA A 133 10.01 -0.66 -10.39
CA ALA A 133 9.05 -0.04 -9.49
C ALA A 133 7.87 -0.97 -9.10
N LYS A 134 6.66 -0.44 -8.90
CA LYS A 134 5.64 -1.09 -8.05
C LYS A 134 4.25 -1.20 -8.65
N TYR A 135 4.00 -0.59 -9.80
CA TYR A 135 2.66 -0.31 -10.28
C TYR A 135 2.02 -1.53 -10.94
N SER A 136 2.03 -2.68 -10.26
CA SER A 136 1.83 -4.01 -10.81
C SER A 136 1.19 -4.95 -9.79
N ASN A 137 0.62 -6.06 -10.26
CA ASN A 137 0.02 -7.11 -9.42
C ASN A 137 0.96 -8.31 -9.21
N PHE A 138 2.20 -8.26 -9.69
CA PHE A 138 3.18 -9.31 -9.42
C PHE A 138 3.56 -9.40 -7.94
N ASP A 139 3.96 -10.59 -7.50
CA ASP A 139 4.38 -10.81 -6.10
C ASP A 139 5.52 -9.86 -5.69
N VAL A 140 6.45 -9.52 -6.59
CA VAL A 140 7.55 -8.55 -6.30
C VAL A 140 7.05 -7.14 -5.98
N ALA A 141 5.85 -6.77 -6.42
CA ALA A 141 5.22 -5.47 -6.18
C ALA A 141 4.23 -5.52 -5.01
N THR A 142 3.59 -6.66 -4.75
CA THR A 142 2.51 -6.77 -3.75
C THR A 142 2.91 -7.49 -2.45
N ARG A 143 3.93 -8.35 -2.47
CA ARG A 143 4.37 -9.11 -1.29
C ARG A 143 5.30 -8.24 -0.44
N VAL A 144 4.88 -7.98 0.79
CA VAL A 144 5.60 -7.12 1.75
C VAL A 144 6.10 -7.92 2.95
N PRO A 145 7.18 -7.46 3.63
CA PRO A 145 7.50 -7.98 4.95
C PRO A 145 6.37 -7.63 5.93
N LEU A 146 6.06 -8.53 6.86
CA LEU A 146 5.20 -8.27 8.00
C LEU A 146 5.75 -9.05 9.20
N LEU A 147 6.43 -8.35 10.09
CA LEU A 147 6.99 -8.90 11.32
C LEU A 147 6.28 -8.23 12.50
N VAL A 148 5.92 -9.02 13.49
CA VAL A 148 5.28 -8.51 14.71
C VAL A 148 5.94 -9.14 15.92
N TYR A 149 6.51 -8.30 16.78
CA TYR A 149 6.99 -8.66 18.11
C TYR A 149 5.93 -8.28 19.14
N VAL A 150 5.62 -9.23 20.03
CA VAL A 150 4.67 -9.09 21.13
C VAL A 150 5.36 -9.55 22.42
N PRO A 151 5.59 -8.66 23.39
CA PRO A 151 6.31 -9.00 24.62
C PRO A 151 5.68 -10.18 25.36
N GLY A 152 6.48 -11.19 25.69
CA GLY A 152 6.02 -12.39 26.41
C GLY A 152 5.15 -13.35 25.60
N ARG A 153 4.95 -13.10 24.30
CA ARG A 153 4.15 -13.96 23.40
C ARG A 153 4.97 -14.49 22.23
N THR A 154 5.67 -13.62 21.51
CA THR A 154 6.52 -14.02 20.37
C THR A 154 7.93 -14.39 20.79
N ALA A 155 8.36 -13.90 21.95
CA ALA A 155 9.59 -14.25 22.63
C ALA A 155 9.38 -14.14 24.14
N PRO A 156 10.18 -14.84 24.98
CA PRO A 156 10.21 -14.60 26.41
C PRO A 156 10.47 -13.12 26.73
N LEU A 157 9.96 -12.64 27.87
CA LEU A 157 10.31 -11.31 28.35
C LEU A 157 11.81 -11.26 28.67
N PRO A 158 12.49 -10.13 28.41
CA PRO A 158 13.90 -10.00 28.77
C PRO A 158 14.06 -10.05 30.29
N GLU A 159 15.10 -10.75 30.76
CA GLU A 159 15.54 -10.69 32.15
C GLU A 159 16.02 -9.28 32.51
N ALA A 160 16.19 -8.99 33.80
CA ALA A 160 16.69 -7.70 34.25
C ALA A 160 18.08 -7.40 33.64
N GLY A 161 18.19 -6.31 32.87
CA GLY A 161 19.41 -5.96 32.13
C GLY A 161 19.62 -6.70 30.80
N GLY A 162 18.73 -7.61 30.43
CA GLY A 162 18.75 -8.29 29.13
C GLY A 162 18.37 -7.37 27.98
N ARG A 163 18.99 -7.56 26.81
CA ARG A 163 18.70 -6.83 25.57
C ARG A 163 18.23 -7.81 24.49
N LEU A 164 17.09 -7.52 23.86
CA LEU A 164 16.53 -8.33 22.77
C LEU A 164 16.93 -7.81 21.39
N PHE A 165 17.18 -6.51 21.27
CA PHE A 165 17.49 -5.79 20.04
C PHE A 165 18.81 -5.00 20.18
N PRO A 166 19.94 -5.66 20.47
CA PRO A 166 21.23 -4.99 20.38
C PRO A 166 21.47 -4.50 18.94
N TYR A 167 22.10 -3.33 18.79
CA TYR A 167 22.50 -2.84 17.48
C TYR A 167 23.55 -3.78 16.88
N ILE A 168 23.29 -4.26 15.66
CA ILE A 168 24.21 -5.08 14.88
C ILE A 168 24.77 -4.22 13.75
N ASP A 169 26.09 -4.17 13.63
CA ASP A 169 26.77 -3.41 12.59
C ASP A 169 26.91 -4.26 11.32
N PRO A 170 26.31 -3.88 10.18
CA PRO A 170 26.44 -4.64 8.93
C PRO A 170 27.88 -4.65 8.37
N PHE A 171 28.78 -3.81 8.87
CA PHE A 171 30.19 -3.81 8.49
C PHE A 171 31.06 -4.72 9.37
N ALA A 172 30.51 -5.33 10.42
CA ALA A 172 31.25 -6.26 11.26
C ALA A 172 31.38 -7.63 10.58
N SER A 173 32.59 -8.22 10.64
CA SER A 173 32.90 -9.52 10.02
C SER A 173 32.24 -10.72 10.71
N ALA A 174 31.62 -10.52 11.88
CA ALA A 174 30.94 -11.57 12.63
C ALA A 174 29.47 -11.62 12.19
N SER A 175 29.14 -12.55 11.30
CA SER A 175 27.75 -12.94 11.08
C SER A 175 27.34 -13.82 12.26
N GLU A 176 26.74 -13.25 13.29
CA GLU A 176 26.00 -14.06 14.25
C GLU A 176 24.82 -14.68 13.50
N SER A 177 24.83 -16.01 13.37
CA SER A 177 23.70 -16.73 12.77
C SER A 177 22.52 -16.61 13.72
N MET A 178 21.55 -15.77 13.36
CA MET A 178 20.27 -15.71 14.07
C MET A 178 19.35 -16.82 13.53
N GLU A 179 18.74 -17.57 14.45
CA GLU A 179 17.74 -18.56 14.07
C GLU A 179 16.45 -17.86 13.61
N PRO A 180 15.76 -18.38 12.58
CA PRO A 180 14.46 -17.88 12.21
C PRO A 180 13.48 -17.94 13.38
N GLY A 181 12.82 -16.82 13.67
CA GLY A 181 11.76 -16.77 14.69
C GLY A 181 10.51 -17.57 14.29
N ARG A 182 9.41 -17.39 15.04
CA ARG A 182 8.12 -17.99 14.67
C ARG A 182 7.68 -17.51 13.28
N GLN A 183 7.30 -18.45 12.42
CA GLN A 183 6.82 -18.19 11.07
C GLN A 183 5.38 -18.68 10.90
N ALA A 184 4.61 -17.99 10.07
CA ALA A 184 3.29 -18.41 9.62
C ALA A 184 3.27 -18.44 8.09
N GLY A 185 2.74 -19.53 7.52
CA GLY A 185 2.64 -19.72 6.07
C GLY A 185 1.33 -19.19 5.47
N ASP A 186 0.40 -18.74 6.32
CA ASP A 186 -0.90 -18.22 5.91
C ASP A 186 -0.79 -16.94 5.09
N LEU A 187 -1.71 -16.77 4.14
CA LEU A 187 -1.82 -15.52 3.39
C LEU A 187 -2.54 -14.46 4.22
N VAL A 188 -1.93 -13.30 4.35
CA VAL A 188 -2.48 -12.18 5.11
C VAL A 188 -2.38 -10.90 4.29
N GLU A 189 -3.20 -9.92 4.65
CA GLU A 189 -3.32 -8.64 3.95
C GLU A 189 -3.05 -7.49 4.91
N LEU A 190 -2.51 -6.39 4.41
CA LEU A 190 -2.28 -5.18 5.23
C LEU A 190 -3.57 -4.60 5.82
N LEU A 191 -4.73 -4.86 5.21
CA LEU A 191 -6.06 -4.53 5.77
C LEU A 191 -6.29 -5.18 7.16
N SER A 192 -5.57 -6.26 7.46
CA SER A 192 -5.65 -6.96 8.75
C SER A 192 -4.77 -6.31 9.83
N LEU A 193 -3.92 -5.33 9.50
CA LEU A 193 -3.02 -4.68 10.45
C LEU A 193 -3.78 -3.90 11.52
N PHE A 194 -4.77 -3.10 11.12
CA PHE A 194 -5.56 -2.29 12.06
C PHE A 194 -6.24 -3.13 13.16
N PRO A 195 -7.06 -4.16 12.84
CA PRO A 195 -7.67 -4.97 13.89
C PRO A 195 -6.68 -5.81 14.69
N THR A 196 -5.55 -6.19 14.09
CA THR A 196 -4.49 -6.93 14.77
C THR A 196 -3.80 -6.07 15.82
N LEU A 197 -3.41 -4.83 15.49
CA LEU A 197 -2.78 -3.91 16.46
C LEU A 197 -3.76 -3.53 17.59
N ALA A 198 -5.03 -3.26 17.27
CA ALA A 198 -6.05 -2.99 18.28
C ALA A 198 -6.18 -4.16 19.26
N GLY A 199 -6.26 -5.39 18.74
CA GLY A 199 -6.36 -6.60 19.55
C GLY A 199 -5.11 -6.87 20.39
N LEU A 200 -3.91 -6.72 19.81
CA LEU A 200 -2.65 -6.94 20.52
C LEU A 200 -2.45 -5.93 21.65
N ALA A 201 -2.88 -4.67 21.44
CA ALA A 201 -2.83 -3.63 22.45
C ALA A 201 -3.89 -3.78 23.56
N GLY A 202 -4.71 -4.84 23.53
CA GLY A 202 -5.79 -5.07 24.51
C GLY A 202 -6.98 -4.13 24.34
N LEU A 203 -7.10 -3.44 23.20
CA LEU A 203 -8.23 -2.58 22.89
C LEU A 203 -9.38 -3.42 22.29
N ARG A 204 -10.59 -2.84 22.28
CA ARG A 204 -11.72 -3.45 21.58
C ARG A 204 -11.41 -3.51 20.07
N VAL A 205 -11.39 -4.71 19.52
CA VAL A 205 -11.25 -4.93 18.08
C VAL A 205 -12.49 -4.37 17.36
N PRO A 206 -12.34 -3.52 16.32
CA PRO A 206 -13.48 -3.02 15.56
C PRO A 206 -14.34 -4.17 14.99
N PRO A 207 -15.67 -3.97 14.84
CA PRO A 207 -16.54 -4.97 14.25
C PRO A 207 -16.25 -5.16 12.75
N ARG A 208 -16.67 -6.28 12.17
CA ARG A 208 -16.58 -6.50 10.71
C ARG A 208 -17.48 -5.49 9.98
N CYS A 209 -16.97 -4.86 8.92
CA CYS A 209 -17.76 -3.95 8.11
C CYS A 209 -18.94 -4.64 7.40
N PRO A 210 -20.12 -4.02 7.30
CA PRO A 210 -21.15 -4.42 6.33
C PRO A 210 -20.68 -4.08 4.90
N VAL A 211 -21.39 -4.58 3.90
CA VAL A 211 -21.08 -4.31 2.48
C VAL A 211 -22.28 -3.60 1.84
N PRO A 212 -22.16 -2.35 1.36
CA PRO A 212 -21.00 -1.45 1.48
C PRO A 212 -20.91 -0.78 2.87
N SER A 213 -19.76 -0.18 3.17
CA SER A 213 -19.42 0.36 4.49
C SER A 213 -19.21 1.88 4.54
N PHE A 214 -19.53 2.63 3.47
CA PHE A 214 -19.29 4.08 3.40
C PHE A 214 -19.96 4.91 4.51
N HIS A 215 -21.04 4.39 5.11
CA HIS A 215 -21.80 5.03 6.18
C HIS A 215 -21.31 4.66 7.59
N VAL A 216 -20.32 3.78 7.71
CA VAL A 216 -19.81 3.25 8.99
C VAL A 216 -18.48 3.91 9.32
N GLU A 217 -18.40 4.58 10.46
CA GLU A 217 -17.18 5.30 10.86
C GLU A 217 -16.05 4.38 11.38
N LEU A 218 -16.41 3.29 12.07
CA LEU A 218 -15.44 2.38 12.69
C LEU A 218 -15.83 0.91 12.48
N CYS A 219 -15.17 0.27 11.53
CA CYS A 219 -15.23 -1.16 11.29
C CYS A 219 -13.93 -1.65 10.63
N ARG A 220 -13.78 -2.96 10.46
CA ARG A 220 -12.65 -3.60 9.76
C ARG A 220 -13.10 -4.43 8.57
N GLU A 221 -12.32 -4.34 7.50
CA GLU A 221 -12.42 -5.25 6.35
C GLU A 221 -11.47 -6.44 6.44
N GLY A 222 -10.27 -6.26 6.98
CA GLY A 222 -9.35 -7.36 7.25
C GLY A 222 -9.81 -8.26 8.40
N ARG A 223 -9.30 -9.48 8.45
CA ARG A 223 -9.44 -10.36 9.62
C ARG A 223 -8.48 -9.94 10.72
N ASN A 224 -8.74 -10.39 11.94
CA ASN A 224 -7.77 -10.23 13.03
C ASN A 224 -6.78 -11.40 13.02
N LEU A 225 -5.48 -11.10 13.19
CA LEU A 225 -4.40 -12.08 13.17
C LEU A 225 -3.99 -12.58 14.57
N LEU A 226 -4.74 -12.23 15.62
CA LEU A 226 -4.45 -12.64 17.02
C LEU A 226 -4.26 -14.16 17.21
N LYS A 227 -4.92 -14.99 16.39
CA LYS A 227 -4.78 -16.45 16.42
C LYS A 227 -3.32 -16.93 16.29
N TYR A 228 -2.47 -16.19 15.60
CA TYR A 228 -1.05 -16.55 15.42
C TYR A 228 -0.18 -16.27 16.66
N PHE A 229 -0.72 -15.57 17.66
CA PHE A 229 -0.01 -15.14 18.88
C PHE A 229 -0.44 -15.89 20.15
N GLN A 230 -1.14 -17.02 20.01
CA GLN A 230 -1.55 -17.89 21.13
C GLN A 230 -2.41 -17.19 22.19
N PHE A 231 -3.31 -16.29 21.78
CA PHE A 231 -4.42 -15.86 22.63
C PHE A 231 -5.43 -17.01 22.70
N GLY A 232 -5.23 -17.94 23.63
CA GLY A 232 -5.95 -19.21 23.73
C GLY A 232 -7.46 -19.11 24.02
N ASP A 233 -7.99 -17.93 24.33
CA ASP A 233 -9.38 -17.75 24.80
C ASP A 233 -10.21 -16.74 23.99
N LEU A 234 -9.72 -16.28 22.83
CA LEU A 234 -10.54 -15.45 21.96
C LEU A 234 -11.34 -16.36 21.04
N GLU A 235 -12.66 -16.39 21.25
CA GLU A 235 -13.63 -17.11 20.42
C GLU A 235 -13.21 -17.01 18.94
N GLU A 236 -12.83 -18.15 18.35
CA GLU A 236 -12.77 -18.26 16.90
C GLU A 236 -14.12 -17.77 16.39
N GLU A 237 -14.12 -16.68 15.62
CA GLU A 237 -15.34 -16.19 14.97
C GLU A 237 -16.03 -17.39 14.31
N PRO A 238 -17.29 -17.73 14.65
CA PRO A 238 -17.94 -19.00 14.26
C PRO A 238 -17.98 -19.25 12.75
N HIS A 239 -17.72 -18.22 11.95
CA HIS A 239 -17.73 -18.22 10.48
C HIS A 239 -16.32 -18.33 9.85
N ALA A 240 -15.25 -18.45 10.65
CA ALA A 240 -13.86 -18.49 10.19
C ALA A 240 -13.42 -19.89 9.71
N ARG A 241 -14.06 -20.97 10.18
CA ARG A 241 -13.73 -22.33 9.73
C ARG A 241 -14.18 -22.55 8.29
N GLY A 242 -13.21 -22.61 7.38
CA GLY A 242 -13.43 -23.00 5.98
C GLY A 242 -13.89 -21.87 5.06
N ASN A 243 -13.79 -20.59 5.47
CA ASN A 243 -14.07 -19.49 4.56
C ASN A 243 -12.96 -19.40 3.49
N PRO A 244 -13.27 -19.58 2.19
CA PRO A 244 -12.25 -19.57 1.13
C PRO A 244 -11.50 -18.23 1.03
N ARG A 245 -12.10 -17.13 1.50
CA ARG A 245 -11.45 -15.80 1.53
C ARG A 245 -10.27 -15.74 2.50
N GLU A 246 -10.21 -16.63 3.50
CA GLU A 246 -9.09 -16.73 4.44
C GLU A 246 -7.83 -17.36 3.84
N LEU A 247 -7.98 -18.00 2.66
CA LEU A 247 -6.91 -18.62 1.88
C LEU A 247 -6.40 -17.69 0.77
N VAL A 248 -6.83 -16.42 0.77
CA VAL A 248 -6.56 -15.45 -0.29
C VAL A 248 -5.92 -14.19 0.28
N ALA A 249 -4.95 -13.64 -0.44
CA ALA A 249 -4.58 -12.23 -0.34
C ALA A 249 -4.99 -11.52 -1.63
N TYR A 250 -5.76 -10.44 -1.50
CA TYR A 250 -6.25 -9.65 -2.63
C TYR A 250 -5.27 -8.53 -2.98
N SER A 251 -5.20 -8.21 -4.27
CA SER A 251 -4.47 -7.04 -4.77
C SER A 251 -5.21 -6.51 -5.99
N GLN A 252 -5.08 -5.21 -6.27
CA GLN A 252 -5.63 -4.64 -7.49
C GLN A 252 -4.79 -3.48 -7.99
N TYR A 253 -4.84 -3.23 -9.29
CA TYR A 253 -4.16 -2.09 -9.89
C TYR A 253 -4.95 -1.52 -11.08
N PRO A 254 -5.17 -0.19 -11.14
CA PRO A 254 -5.88 0.44 -12.24
C PRO A 254 -5.00 0.69 -13.47
N ARG A 255 -5.61 0.69 -14.64
CA ARG A 255 -4.98 1.08 -15.91
C ARG A 255 -5.88 2.02 -16.72
N PRO A 256 -5.28 2.97 -17.46
CA PRO A 256 -6.03 3.89 -18.33
C PRO A 256 -6.37 3.31 -19.70
N ALA A 257 -5.70 2.24 -20.12
CA ALA A 257 -5.87 1.55 -21.40
C ALA A 257 -5.25 0.14 -21.34
N ASP A 258 -5.54 -0.69 -22.34
CA ASP A 258 -4.95 -2.03 -22.48
C ASP A 258 -3.45 -1.99 -22.86
N ALA A 259 -3.02 -0.97 -23.60
CA ALA A 259 -1.61 -0.77 -23.95
C ALA A 259 -0.92 0.16 -22.95
N PRO A 260 0.36 -0.09 -22.57
CA PRO A 260 1.12 0.83 -21.74
C PRO A 260 1.29 2.21 -22.38
N GLN A 261 1.01 3.26 -21.62
CA GLN A 261 1.11 4.67 -22.02
C GLN A 261 1.64 5.53 -20.86
N TRP A 262 1.83 6.83 -21.10
CA TRP A 262 2.51 7.75 -20.18
C TRP A 262 1.95 7.79 -18.74
N ASN A 263 0.65 7.56 -18.56
CA ASN A 263 -0.01 7.52 -17.24
C ASN A 263 -0.39 6.10 -16.79
N SER A 264 0.09 5.03 -17.43
CA SER A 264 -0.24 3.64 -17.03
C SER A 264 0.29 3.25 -15.66
N ASP A 265 1.39 3.87 -15.22
CA ASP A 265 1.90 3.69 -13.87
C ASP A 265 0.96 4.30 -12.83
N LYS A 266 0.41 5.50 -13.06
CA LYS A 266 -0.40 6.23 -12.07
C LYS A 266 -1.58 6.95 -12.77
N PRO A 267 -2.60 6.22 -13.23
CA PRO A 267 -3.75 6.85 -13.88
C PRO A 267 -4.52 7.69 -12.85
N SER A 268 -4.96 8.89 -13.26
CA SER A 268 -5.90 9.67 -12.44
C SER A 268 -7.25 8.95 -12.40
N LEU A 269 -8.03 9.14 -11.33
CA LEU A 269 -9.33 8.45 -11.15
C LEU A 269 -10.24 8.56 -12.39
N LYS A 270 -10.33 9.74 -13.01
CA LYS A 270 -11.12 10.01 -14.22
C LYS A 270 -10.62 9.27 -15.48
N ASP A 271 -9.36 8.86 -15.49
CA ASP A 271 -8.70 8.21 -16.63
C ASP A 271 -8.71 6.68 -16.51
N ILE A 272 -9.12 6.12 -15.36
CA ILE A 272 -9.16 4.66 -15.15
C ILE A 272 -10.25 4.06 -16.03
N LYS A 273 -9.85 3.13 -16.92
CA LYS A 273 -10.77 2.38 -17.78
C LYS A 273 -10.77 0.89 -17.49
N VAL A 274 -9.71 0.40 -16.86
CA VAL A 274 -9.52 -1.01 -16.52
C VAL A 274 -9.08 -1.10 -15.07
N MET A 275 -9.69 -2.02 -14.32
CA MET A 275 -9.20 -2.45 -13.01
C MET A 275 -8.73 -3.89 -13.13
N GLY A 276 -7.44 -4.12 -12.85
CA GLY A 276 -6.87 -5.44 -12.75
C GLY A 276 -6.99 -5.96 -11.32
N TYR A 277 -7.88 -6.90 -11.08
CA TYR A 277 -8.04 -7.56 -9.79
C TYR A 277 -7.18 -8.83 -9.74
N SER A 278 -6.64 -9.15 -8.56
CA SER A 278 -5.81 -10.32 -8.37
C SER A 278 -6.13 -11.04 -7.07
N ILE A 279 -6.16 -12.38 -7.18
CA ILE A 279 -6.34 -13.34 -6.09
C ILE A 279 -5.04 -14.10 -5.96
N ARG A 280 -4.36 -14.00 -4.82
CA ARG A 280 -3.21 -14.84 -4.49
C ARG A 280 -3.65 -15.90 -3.48
N THR A 281 -3.56 -17.18 -3.83
CA THR A 281 -3.67 -18.32 -2.90
C THR A 281 -2.29 -18.80 -2.53
N VAL A 282 -2.09 -19.91 -1.79
CA VAL A 282 -0.74 -20.48 -1.59
C VAL A 282 -0.15 -21.02 -2.89
N ASP A 283 -1.02 -21.55 -3.76
CA ASP A 283 -0.65 -22.32 -4.95
C ASP A 283 -0.44 -21.46 -6.20
N TYR A 284 -1.25 -20.41 -6.37
CA TYR A 284 -1.26 -19.61 -7.59
C TYR A 284 -1.66 -18.16 -7.35
N ARG A 285 -1.43 -17.35 -8.39
CA ARG A 285 -2.00 -16.02 -8.54
C ARG A 285 -2.90 -16.01 -9.76
N LEU A 286 -4.16 -15.66 -9.55
CA LEU A 286 -5.11 -15.36 -10.62
C LEU A 286 -5.18 -13.84 -10.81
N PHE A 287 -5.17 -13.40 -12.05
CA PHE A 287 -5.34 -12.00 -12.43
C PHE A 287 -6.42 -11.91 -13.51
N PHE A 288 -7.32 -10.95 -13.36
CA PHE A 288 -8.37 -10.68 -14.34
C PHE A 288 -8.64 -9.18 -14.41
N THR A 289 -9.12 -8.74 -15.57
CA THR A 289 -9.46 -7.34 -15.83
C THR A 289 -10.94 -7.23 -16.12
N ASN A 290 -11.55 -6.10 -15.77
CA ASN A 290 -12.97 -5.83 -16.03
C ASN A 290 -13.21 -5.08 -17.34
N SER A 291 -12.27 -5.12 -18.30
CA SER A 291 -12.38 -4.29 -19.51
C SER A 291 -13.61 -4.69 -20.32
N ARG A 292 -14.40 -3.69 -20.75
CA ARG A 292 -15.58 -3.87 -21.62
C ARG A 292 -15.20 -4.11 -23.10
N THR A 293 -13.91 -4.23 -23.41
CA THR A 293 -13.35 -4.15 -24.77
C THR A 293 -12.72 -5.47 -25.26
N ALA A 294 -13.13 -6.62 -24.71
CA ALA A 294 -12.76 -7.91 -25.29
C ALA A 294 -13.55 -8.16 -26.60
N GLU A 295 -13.10 -7.57 -27.72
CA GLU A 295 -13.36 -8.15 -29.04
C GLU A 295 -12.64 -9.49 -29.12
N ALA A 296 -13.41 -10.55 -29.38
CA ALA A 296 -12.94 -11.91 -29.50
C ALA A 296 -11.98 -12.04 -30.69
N SER A 297 -10.67 -12.02 -30.43
CA SER A 297 -9.70 -12.53 -31.39
C SER A 297 -9.80 -14.06 -31.44
N ALA A 298 -10.54 -14.56 -32.43
CA ALA A 298 -10.64 -15.98 -32.72
C ALA A 298 -9.27 -16.53 -33.17
N VAL A 299 -8.58 -17.24 -32.29
CA VAL A 299 -7.52 -18.17 -32.71
C VAL A 299 -8.24 -19.40 -33.27
N THR A 300 -8.13 -19.59 -34.58
CA THR A 300 -8.64 -20.78 -35.28
C THR A 300 -8.02 -22.05 -34.68
N PRO A 301 -8.84 -23.06 -34.34
CA PRO A 301 -8.38 -24.25 -33.63
C PRO A 301 -7.77 -25.25 -34.60
N GLN A 302 -6.51 -25.61 -34.38
CA GLN A 302 -5.98 -26.86 -34.89
C GLN A 302 -5.45 -27.70 -33.72
N ALA A 303 -6.15 -28.83 -33.53
CA ALA A 303 -5.86 -29.99 -32.70
C ALA A 303 -6.25 -29.97 -31.20
N SER A 304 -7.25 -30.82 -30.93
CA SER A 304 -7.65 -31.54 -29.69
C SER A 304 -8.15 -30.75 -28.47
N VAL A 305 -9.49 -30.60 -28.44
CA VAL A 305 -10.46 -30.83 -27.34
C VAL A 305 -9.81 -31.44 -26.06
N ASP A 306 -9.86 -30.80 -24.88
CA ASP A 306 -11.02 -30.82 -23.99
C ASP A 306 -11.22 -29.55 -23.12
N HIS A 307 -12.42 -28.97 -23.31
CA HIS A 307 -13.22 -28.04 -22.50
C HIS A 307 -12.63 -26.70 -21.96
N VAL A 308 -12.87 -25.64 -22.75
CA VAL A 308 -12.95 -24.24 -22.33
C VAL A 308 -14.41 -23.91 -22.00
N ALA A 309 -14.71 -23.55 -20.75
CA ALA A 309 -15.99 -22.94 -20.38
C ALA A 309 -15.90 -21.42 -20.60
N SER A 310 -16.52 -20.94 -21.66
CA SER A 310 -16.68 -19.52 -21.98
C SER A 310 -17.95 -18.98 -21.32
N CYS A 311 -17.79 -18.22 -20.23
CA CYS A 311 -18.83 -17.30 -19.75
C CYS A 311 -18.19 -15.94 -19.43
N TYR A 312 -18.68 -14.89 -20.12
CA TYR A 312 -18.38 -13.47 -19.94
C TYR A 312 -16.92 -13.02 -20.11
N GLY A 313 -16.52 -12.75 -21.36
CA GLY A 313 -15.56 -11.68 -21.74
C GLY A 313 -14.21 -11.56 -21.02
N SER A 314 -13.82 -12.55 -20.22
CA SER A 314 -12.69 -12.48 -19.30
C SER A 314 -11.56 -13.34 -19.84
N SER A 315 -10.37 -12.77 -19.98
CA SER A 315 -9.15 -13.55 -20.25
C SER A 315 -8.67 -14.20 -18.95
N PHE A 316 -8.71 -15.53 -18.88
CA PHE A 316 -8.21 -16.31 -17.76
C PHE A 316 -6.77 -16.74 -18.02
N PHE A 317 -5.88 -16.53 -17.04
CA PHE A 317 -4.49 -16.98 -17.11
C PHE A 317 -4.18 -17.94 -15.97
N TRP A 318 -3.61 -19.10 -16.31
CA TRP A 318 -3.23 -20.15 -15.37
C TRP A 318 -1.72 -20.36 -15.42
N ARG A 319 -1.08 -20.52 -14.26
CA ARG A 319 0.27 -21.11 -14.15
C ARG A 319 0.23 -22.21 -13.11
N ARG A 320 0.39 -23.46 -13.53
CA ARG A 320 0.39 -24.66 -12.66
C ARG A 320 1.83 -25.04 -12.30
N LYS A 321 2.05 -25.48 -11.06
CA LYS A 321 3.20 -26.32 -10.67
C LYS A 321 2.67 -27.69 -10.27
N GLY A 322 3.12 -28.74 -10.96
CA GLY A 322 2.99 -30.14 -10.51
C GLY A 322 1.87 -30.97 -11.17
N PRO A 323 2.04 -32.31 -11.24
CA PRO A 323 1.08 -33.22 -11.87
C PRO A 323 0.30 -33.95 -10.76
N ASP A 324 -0.90 -33.48 -10.45
CA ASP A 324 -1.93 -34.38 -9.91
C ASP A 324 -3.31 -33.76 -10.08
N TRP A 325 -4.25 -34.62 -10.46
CA TRP A 325 -5.64 -34.29 -10.76
C TRP A 325 -6.53 -34.88 -9.68
N SER A 326 -7.22 -34.02 -8.91
CA SER A 326 -8.56 -34.28 -8.36
C SER A 326 -8.99 -33.11 -7.44
N LEU A 327 -10.29 -32.76 -7.51
CA LEU A 327 -11.05 -31.78 -6.70
C LEU A 327 -10.85 -30.31 -7.11
N GLY A 328 -11.87 -29.49 -7.41
CA GLY A 328 -13.32 -29.65 -7.46
C GLY A 328 -13.92 -28.34 -8.01
N ILE A 329 -14.26 -28.33 -9.30
CA ILE A 329 -14.84 -27.20 -10.05
C ILE A 329 -16.16 -26.63 -9.46
N PRO A 330 -17.01 -27.36 -8.70
CA PRO A 330 -18.30 -26.80 -8.25
C PRO A 330 -18.23 -25.67 -7.21
N GLN A 331 -17.12 -25.48 -6.49
CA GLN A 331 -17.01 -24.42 -5.46
C GLN A 331 -16.58 -23.05 -6.01
N LEU A 332 -16.10 -22.99 -7.26
CA LEU A 332 -15.67 -21.72 -7.88
C LEU A 332 -16.84 -20.89 -8.43
N LEU A 333 -17.94 -21.53 -8.83
CA LEU A 333 -19.12 -20.85 -9.38
C LEU A 333 -19.88 -20.06 -8.31
N SER A 334 -19.94 -20.53 -7.07
CA SER A 334 -20.61 -19.81 -5.98
C SER A 334 -19.87 -18.54 -5.54
N LEU A 335 -18.55 -18.46 -5.73
CA LEU A 335 -17.76 -17.26 -5.46
C LEU A 335 -17.98 -16.15 -6.50
N LEU A 336 -18.35 -16.53 -7.74
CA LEU A 336 -18.61 -15.59 -8.83
C LEU A 336 -20.06 -15.10 -8.82
N GLU A 337 -21.04 -15.97 -8.57
CA GLU A 337 -22.47 -15.61 -8.54
C GLU A 337 -22.83 -14.63 -7.40
N ALA A 338 -22.14 -14.71 -6.25
CA ALA A 338 -22.36 -13.78 -5.15
C ALA A 338 -21.86 -12.34 -5.41
N SER A 339 -21.10 -12.12 -6.48
CA SER A 339 -20.62 -10.78 -6.88
C SER A 339 -21.44 -10.13 -7.99
N ALA A 340 -22.28 -10.90 -8.69
CA ALA A 340 -22.98 -10.45 -9.90
C ALA A 340 -24.47 -10.11 -9.69
N PHE A 341 -25.06 -10.44 -8.53
CA PHE A 341 -26.44 -10.07 -8.17
C PHE A 341 -26.48 -9.08 -6.99
N ALA A 342 -25.95 -7.88 -7.21
CA ALA A 342 -26.20 -6.74 -6.31
C ALA A 342 -26.44 -5.40 -7.04
N ASP A 343 -26.36 -5.37 -8.38
CA ASP A 343 -26.62 -4.15 -9.16
C ASP A 343 -27.99 -4.25 -9.87
N GLY A 344 -29.06 -4.22 -9.07
CA GLY A 344 -30.42 -4.01 -9.56
C GLY A 344 -30.71 -2.52 -9.74
N PHE A 345 -30.29 -1.93 -10.85
CA PHE A 345 -30.78 -0.60 -11.27
C PHE A 345 -32.07 -0.75 -12.09
N PRO A 346 -33.17 -0.04 -11.76
CA PRO A 346 -34.34 0.01 -12.63
C PRO A 346 -34.07 0.90 -13.86
N PRO A 347 -34.70 0.64 -15.01
CA PRO A 347 -34.48 1.39 -16.24
C PRO A 347 -34.99 2.85 -16.12
N PRO A 348 -34.38 3.82 -16.85
CA PRO A 348 -34.75 5.22 -16.74
C PRO A 348 -36.11 5.50 -17.38
N PHE A 349 -36.99 6.16 -16.62
CA PHE A 349 -38.21 6.77 -17.13
C PHE A 349 -37.89 8.00 -17.99
N LEU A 350 -38.38 8.00 -19.23
CA LEU A 350 -38.43 9.16 -20.13
C LEU A 350 -39.45 10.20 -19.59
N PRO A 351 -39.13 11.51 -19.56
CA PRO A 351 -40.13 12.54 -19.27
C PRO A 351 -40.95 12.87 -20.54
N PRO A 352 -42.27 13.09 -20.46
CA PRO A 352 -43.06 13.66 -21.54
C PRO A 352 -42.94 15.20 -21.57
N PRO A 353 -43.32 15.85 -22.69
CA PRO A 353 -43.03 17.27 -22.92
C PRO A 353 -44.00 18.23 -22.21
N SER A 354 -43.50 19.45 -22.07
CA SER A 354 -44.06 20.70 -21.53
C SER A 354 -45.58 20.95 -21.64
N SER A 355 -46.14 21.57 -20.59
CA SER A 355 -47.18 22.61 -20.72
C SER A 355 -47.23 23.58 -19.52
N SER A 356 -46.97 24.87 -19.84
CA SER A 356 -47.60 26.13 -19.39
C SER A 356 -47.96 26.45 -17.92
N LEU A 357 -47.51 27.66 -17.52
CA LEU A 357 -48.14 28.70 -16.65
C LEU A 357 -48.20 28.38 -15.12
N SER A 358 -47.94 29.29 -14.18
CA SER A 358 -48.07 30.75 -14.15
C SER A 358 -47.17 31.38 -13.06
N LEU A 359 -46.78 32.64 -13.31
CA LEU A 359 -46.16 33.56 -12.36
C LEU A 359 -47.21 34.08 -11.36
N THR A 360 -46.82 34.21 -10.10
CA THR A 360 -47.35 35.24 -9.20
C THR A 360 -46.21 35.84 -8.38
N SER A 361 -46.06 37.14 -8.56
CA SER A 361 -45.20 38.07 -7.85
C SER A 361 -45.72 38.38 -6.45
N VAL A 362 -44.81 38.52 -5.49
CA VAL A 362 -44.96 39.48 -4.38
C VAL A 362 -43.59 40.11 -4.12
N SER A 363 -43.53 41.44 -4.24
CA SER A 363 -42.47 42.33 -3.78
C SER A 363 -42.95 43.08 -2.53
N LEU A 364 -42.00 43.66 -1.79
CA LEU A 364 -42.06 44.65 -0.69
C LEU A 364 -41.09 44.19 0.42
N ASP A 365 -40.28 45.00 1.08
CA ASP A 365 -39.57 46.26 0.84
C ASP A 365 -38.71 46.47 2.11
N ASP A 366 -37.59 47.18 1.98
CA ASP A 366 -36.90 48.04 2.97
C ASP A 366 -36.51 47.49 4.37
N ALA A 367 -35.21 47.39 4.68
CA ALA A 367 -34.35 48.42 5.29
C ALA A 367 -34.40 48.40 6.84
N ASP A 368 -33.27 48.17 7.51
CA ASP A 368 -32.55 49.26 8.20
C ASP A 368 -31.22 48.78 8.83
N SER A 369 -30.37 49.78 9.00
CA SER A 369 -29.01 49.84 9.48
C SER A 369 -28.88 49.91 11.02
N SER A 370 -27.74 49.46 11.57
CA SER A 370 -26.96 50.11 12.65
C SER A 370 -26.05 49.12 13.42
N GLY A 371 -24.78 49.48 13.60
CA GLY A 371 -23.96 49.08 14.77
C GLY A 371 -23.78 50.31 15.68
N PRO A 372 -22.80 50.37 16.62
CA PRO A 372 -22.02 49.34 17.32
C PRO A 372 -22.08 49.53 18.88
N VAL A 373 -21.27 48.76 19.65
CA VAL A 373 -20.51 49.14 20.89
C VAL A 373 -20.46 48.05 22.00
N PHE A 374 -19.21 47.79 22.41
CA PHE A 374 -18.56 47.07 23.52
C PHE A 374 -19.32 46.72 24.83
N ARG A 375 -19.00 45.53 25.38
CA ARG A 375 -18.51 45.34 26.76
C ARG A 375 -17.75 44.02 26.92
N GLY A 376 -16.61 44.08 27.61
CA GLY A 376 -15.70 42.95 27.83
C GLY A 376 -16.13 42.02 28.97
N LEU A 377 -15.67 40.77 28.88
CA LEU A 377 -15.57 39.81 29.96
C LEU A 377 -14.26 39.04 29.79
N SER A 378 -13.45 39.06 30.85
CA SER A 378 -12.19 38.33 31.00
C SER A 378 -12.48 36.91 31.48
N PHE A 379 -11.84 35.87 30.91
CA PHE A 379 -11.44 34.64 31.62
C PHE A 379 -10.29 33.90 30.91
N THR A 380 -9.20 33.72 31.68
CA THR A 380 -8.22 32.62 31.78
C THR A 380 -7.77 31.77 30.58
N ALA A 381 -6.44 31.78 30.40
CA ALA A 381 -5.52 30.70 30.01
C ALA A 381 -6.01 29.62 29.01
N GLY A 382 -5.60 29.76 27.75
CA GLY A 382 -5.67 28.71 26.75
C GLY A 382 -4.53 28.89 25.75
N SER A 383 -3.70 27.86 25.62
CA SER A 383 -2.52 27.76 24.75
C SER A 383 -2.81 28.17 23.30
N THR A 384 -2.06 29.14 22.80
CA THR A 384 -2.04 29.59 21.40
C THR A 384 -1.51 28.47 20.49
N VAL A 385 -2.39 27.73 19.82
CA VAL A 385 -2.01 26.89 18.69
C VAL A 385 -1.84 27.79 17.47
N LYS A 386 -0.58 28.03 17.07
CA LYS A 386 -0.26 28.57 15.74
C LYS A 386 -0.68 27.52 14.71
N ARG A 387 -1.66 27.88 13.87
CA ARG A 387 -2.12 27.11 12.72
C ARG A 387 -0.99 27.07 11.68
N LEU A 388 -0.22 25.98 11.65
CA LEU A 388 0.64 25.64 10.51
C LEU A 388 -0.26 25.06 9.42
N ARG A 389 -0.30 25.78 8.29
CA ARG A 389 -1.00 25.38 7.06
C ARG A 389 -0.12 24.34 6.38
N CYS A 390 -0.63 23.12 6.17
CA CYS A 390 0.01 22.17 5.25
C CYS A 390 -0.48 22.48 3.84
N ASP A 391 0.40 23.02 3.00
CA ASP A 391 0.23 23.00 1.55
C ASP A 391 0.54 21.57 1.06
N ILE A 392 -0.42 20.95 0.39
CA ILE A 392 -0.25 19.66 -0.29
C ILE A 392 0.36 19.96 -1.65
N ASP A 393 1.64 19.62 -1.81
CA ASP A 393 2.33 19.62 -3.11
C ASP A 393 2.15 18.23 -3.76
N ASP A 394 1.63 18.19 -4.97
CA ASP A 394 1.09 17.01 -5.68
C ASP A 394 2.20 16.11 -6.29
N SER A 395 3.42 16.17 -5.72
CA SER A 395 4.61 15.47 -6.23
C SER A 395 5.11 14.34 -5.32
N SER A 396 4.46 14.09 -4.18
CA SER A 396 4.81 13.02 -3.24
C SER A 396 3.59 12.21 -2.79
N ALA A 397 3.00 11.41 -3.68
CA ALA A 397 2.12 10.30 -3.28
C ALA A 397 2.95 9.07 -2.87
N SER A 398 3.90 9.29 -1.97
CA SER A 398 4.57 8.28 -1.17
C SER A 398 4.69 8.86 0.24
N VAL A 399 4.22 8.09 1.23
CA VAL A 399 4.13 8.36 2.68
C VAL A 399 2.74 8.82 3.18
N CYS A 400 2.25 8.06 4.17
CA CYS A 400 1.07 8.25 5.05
C CYS A 400 -0.32 7.88 4.52
N CYS A 401 -0.62 6.58 4.47
CA CYS A 401 -1.95 6.08 4.84
C CYS A 401 -1.87 5.47 6.25
N SER A 402 -1.87 6.33 7.25
CA SER A 402 -2.19 6.01 8.64
C SER A 402 -2.72 7.30 9.21
N TRP A 403 -4.02 7.42 9.44
CA TRP A 403 -4.65 8.16 10.55
C TRP A 403 -6.18 7.99 10.45
N LEU A 404 -6.79 7.62 11.59
CA LEU A 404 -8.22 7.72 11.84
C LEU A 404 -8.36 8.52 13.14
N ALA A 405 -8.86 9.76 13.03
CA ALA A 405 -9.55 10.49 14.10
C ALA A 405 -10.22 11.75 13.52
N VAL A 406 -11.55 11.78 13.61
CA VAL A 406 -12.53 12.88 13.37
C VAL A 406 -12.51 13.77 14.64
N PRO A 407 -12.71 15.13 14.62
CA PRO A 407 -13.99 15.71 14.22
C PRO A 407 -14.08 17.07 13.47
N CYS A 408 -15.21 17.16 12.75
CA CYS A 408 -16.14 18.28 12.51
C CYS A 408 -15.90 19.37 11.42
N THR A 409 -16.78 19.27 10.40
CA THR A 409 -17.69 20.27 9.78
C THR A 409 -17.16 21.59 9.19
N HIS A 410 -17.20 21.72 7.85
CA HIS A 410 -18.28 22.39 7.07
C HIS A 410 -17.87 22.54 5.59
N HIS A 411 -18.82 22.28 4.68
CA HIS A 411 -18.74 22.56 3.25
C HIS A 411 -18.54 24.05 2.93
N ARG A 412 -17.73 24.36 1.91
CA ARG A 412 -18.10 25.25 0.78
C ARG A 412 -17.10 25.13 -0.38
N PHE A 413 -17.65 25.03 -1.58
CA PHE A 413 -16.99 25.12 -2.89
C PHE A 413 -16.25 26.45 -3.08
N PHE A 414 -15.08 26.44 -3.73
CA PHE A 414 -14.62 27.52 -4.63
C PHE A 414 -13.57 27.00 -5.64
N SER A 415 -13.73 27.45 -6.89
CA SER A 415 -12.81 27.35 -8.02
C SER A 415 -11.70 28.41 -7.90
N LEU A 416 -10.47 28.14 -8.36
CA LEU A 416 -9.67 29.00 -9.27
C LEU A 416 -8.19 28.58 -9.38
N ASP A 417 -7.78 28.42 -10.65
CA ASP A 417 -6.58 28.88 -11.37
C ASP A 417 -5.12 28.76 -10.85
N PHE A 418 -4.32 28.26 -11.79
CA PHE A 418 -2.85 28.18 -11.88
C PHE A 418 -2.14 29.55 -11.81
N VAL A 419 -1.02 29.64 -11.06
CA VAL A 419 0.19 30.41 -11.43
C VAL A 419 1.45 29.75 -10.85
N ARG A 420 2.44 29.48 -11.73
CA ARG A 420 3.83 29.09 -11.44
C ARG A 420 4.60 30.20 -10.74
N GLN A 421 5.42 29.87 -9.74
CA GLN A 421 6.71 30.55 -9.53
C GLN A 421 7.69 29.71 -8.69
N SER A 422 8.88 29.49 -9.25
CA SER A 422 10.06 28.90 -8.59
C SER A 422 10.63 29.86 -7.55
N LEU A 423 11.21 29.34 -6.45
CA LEU A 423 12.34 29.97 -5.77
C LEU A 423 13.07 28.98 -4.84
N SER A 424 14.39 29.00 -4.97
CA SER A 424 15.46 28.42 -4.15
C SER A 424 15.36 28.80 -2.67
N ILE A 425 15.93 28.00 -1.74
CA ILE A 425 16.92 28.46 -0.71
C ILE A 425 17.25 27.40 0.38
N GLN A 426 18.56 27.15 0.50
CA GLN A 426 19.46 27.00 1.67
C GLN A 426 19.32 25.90 2.75
N THR A 427 20.41 25.15 2.82
CA THR A 427 21.11 24.51 3.94
C THR A 427 20.90 25.17 5.32
N LEU A 428 20.60 24.37 6.35
CA LEU A 428 20.89 24.71 7.75
C LEU A 428 21.57 23.51 8.45
N GLN A 429 22.87 23.65 8.72
CA GLN A 429 23.61 22.86 9.69
C GLN A 429 23.25 23.33 11.11
N ILE A 430 23.04 22.40 12.04
CA ILE A 430 23.03 22.69 13.48
C ILE A 430 24.06 21.78 14.14
N LEU A 431 25.19 22.37 14.53
CA LEU A 431 26.13 21.86 15.52
C LEU A 431 25.53 22.02 16.93
N PRO A 432 25.86 21.13 17.86
CA PRO A 432 26.02 21.53 19.25
C PRO A 432 27.47 21.32 19.69
N SER A 433 28.10 22.45 20.02
CA SER A 433 29.34 22.57 20.79
C SER A 433 29.01 22.75 22.28
N LEU A 434 29.64 21.95 23.15
CA LEU A 434 30.02 22.22 24.56
C LEU A 434 30.66 20.90 25.10
N LYS A 435 31.99 20.76 25.26
CA LYS A 435 32.84 21.19 26.40
C LYS A 435 32.08 21.05 27.72
N LEU A 436 32.41 20.14 28.64
CA LEU A 436 33.72 19.74 29.20
C LEU A 436 33.86 18.21 29.29
#